data_AF-A0A497JM43-F1
#
_entry.id   AF-A0A497JM43-F1
#
_cell.length_a   1.000
_cell.length_b   1.000
_cell.length_c   1.000
_cell.angle_alpha   90.00
_cell.angle_beta   90.00
_cell.angle_gamma   90.00
#
_symmetry.space_group_name_H-M   'P 1'
#
loop_
_entity.id
_entity.type
_entity.pdbx_description
1 polymer ?
#
loop_
_entity_poly.entity_id
_entity_poly.type
_entity_poly.pdbx_seq_one_letter_code
_entity_poly.pdbx_strand_id
1 'polypeptide(L)'
;MKEGVLPPTLETATPLSSKIGRWIFLTPVFLKTVNPEKILPLSIAIIVFGGLGCAITSLEPFLFFYFPFSTYEFEKLAAFYLVEWISLFLFSDLLAYLIYRRVGGELQFFTCLGVASLPLAVFPYLTVFLSYDIARYLLLVLQIWTLLLLSAALSFGKGLRLDKSLVISLTAIYLNVVILVLIGKFP
;
A
#
# COMPACT_ATOMS: atom_id res chain seq x y z
N MET A 1 -30.41 -24.12 4.05
CA MET A 1 -30.11 -22.90 3.27
C MET A 1 -30.33 -21.70 4.18
N LYS A 2 -29.29 -20.93 4.49
CA LYS A 2 -29.39 -19.65 5.22
C LYS A 2 -28.54 -18.63 4.47
N GLU A 3 -29.22 -17.68 3.85
CA GLU A 3 -28.68 -16.56 3.11
C GLU A 3 -28.17 -15.48 4.07
N GLY A 4 -27.10 -14.79 3.64
CA GLY A 4 -26.96 -13.35 3.80
C GLY A 4 -26.82 -12.80 5.22
N VAL A 5 -25.62 -12.89 5.81
CA VAL A 5 -25.19 -11.88 6.79
C VAL A 5 -24.07 -11.08 6.13
N LEU A 6 -24.47 -10.06 5.36
CA LEU A 6 -23.57 -8.97 5.01
C LEU A 6 -23.14 -8.27 6.30
N PRO A 7 -21.85 -7.94 6.49
CA PRO A 7 -21.40 -7.26 7.69
C PRO A 7 -22.05 -5.87 7.81
N PRO A 8 -22.46 -5.44 9.03
CA PRO A 8 -23.27 -4.26 9.30
C PRO A 8 -22.49 -2.93 9.20
N THR A 9 -21.64 -2.80 8.19
CA THR A 9 -20.78 -1.62 7.97
C THR A 9 -20.98 -0.97 6.60
N LEU A 10 -21.91 -1.49 5.78
CA LEU A 10 -22.27 -0.90 4.50
C LEU A 10 -23.22 0.30 4.60
N GLU A 11 -23.86 0.53 5.75
CA GLU A 11 -24.87 1.61 5.91
C GLU A 11 -24.33 2.93 6.48
N THR A 12 -23.08 2.99 6.96
CA THR A 12 -22.46 4.24 7.44
C THR A 12 -21.49 4.84 6.42
N ALA A 13 -21.83 4.76 5.13
CA ALA A 13 -21.02 5.28 4.03
C ALA A 13 -21.67 6.51 3.38
N THR A 14 -21.76 7.62 4.11
CA THR A 14 -22.21 8.92 3.59
C THR A 14 -21.26 10.01 4.07
N PRO A 15 -20.08 10.13 3.42
CA PRO A 15 -19.95 11.16 2.38
C PRO A 15 -19.09 10.76 1.17
N LEU A 16 -18.73 9.48 1.01
CA LEU A 16 -17.85 9.01 -0.08
C LEU A 16 -18.62 8.56 -1.34
N SER A 17 -19.84 9.08 -1.54
CA SER A 17 -20.75 8.75 -2.63
C SER A 17 -20.55 9.67 -3.84
N SER A 18 -19.30 9.91 -4.23
CA SER A 18 -19.01 10.48 -5.54
C SER A 18 -18.38 9.39 -6.40
N LYS A 19 -18.77 9.32 -7.69
CA LYS A 19 -18.18 8.36 -8.65
C LYS A 19 -16.65 8.41 -8.63
N ILE A 20 -16.07 9.58 -8.34
CA ILE A 20 -14.63 9.85 -8.26
C ILE A 20 -14.01 9.19 -7.02
N GLY A 21 -14.62 9.33 -5.83
CA GLY A 21 -14.12 8.71 -4.60
C GLY A 21 -14.02 7.19 -4.70
N ARG A 22 -14.97 6.55 -5.40
CA ARG A 22 -14.97 5.10 -5.63
C ARG A 22 -13.76 4.61 -6.42
N TRP A 23 -13.23 5.42 -7.34
CA TRP A 23 -12.03 5.09 -8.11
C TRP A 23 -10.75 5.45 -7.37
N ILE A 24 -10.73 6.56 -6.63
CA ILE A 24 -9.60 6.94 -5.78
C ILE A 24 -9.29 5.82 -4.78
N PHE A 25 -10.28 5.25 -4.11
CA PHE A 25 -10.05 4.15 -3.17
C PHE A 25 -9.92 2.78 -3.83
N LEU A 26 -9.88 2.71 -5.17
CA LEU A 26 -9.93 1.46 -5.93
C LEU A 26 -11.01 0.49 -5.41
N THR A 27 -12.11 1.05 -4.90
CA THR A 27 -13.21 0.30 -4.28
C THR A 27 -13.72 -0.84 -5.17
N PRO A 28 -13.90 -0.69 -6.51
CA PRO A 28 -14.36 -1.82 -7.33
C PRO A 28 -13.33 -2.95 -7.43
N VAL A 29 -12.04 -2.65 -7.27
CA VAL A 29 -10.97 -3.67 -7.25
C VAL A 29 -10.94 -4.35 -5.90
N PHE A 30 -11.00 -3.60 -4.79
CA PHE A 30 -11.06 -4.18 -3.45
C PHE A 30 -12.32 -4.99 -3.20
N LEU A 31 -13.48 -4.61 -3.75
CA LEU A 31 -14.68 -5.44 -3.63
C LEU A 31 -14.54 -6.80 -4.34
N LYS A 32 -13.69 -6.91 -5.36
CA LYS A 32 -13.41 -8.19 -6.03
C LYS A 32 -12.45 -9.08 -5.22
N THR A 33 -11.79 -8.57 -4.17
CA THR A 33 -10.88 -9.36 -3.34
C THR A 33 -11.59 -10.28 -2.35
N VAL A 34 -12.93 -10.31 -2.34
CA VAL A 34 -13.72 -11.34 -1.64
C VAL A 34 -13.30 -12.76 -2.08
N ASN A 35 -12.87 -12.92 -3.33
CA ASN A 35 -12.16 -14.11 -3.82
C ASN A 35 -10.68 -13.75 -4.05
N PRO A 36 -9.84 -13.73 -3.01
CA PRO A 36 -8.50 -13.17 -3.09
C PRO A 36 -7.63 -13.90 -4.12
N GLU A 37 -7.82 -15.22 -4.30
CA GLU A 37 -7.09 -16.05 -5.26
C GLU A 37 -7.17 -15.54 -6.71
N LYS A 38 -8.28 -14.89 -7.10
CA LYS A 38 -8.45 -14.36 -8.46
C LYS A 38 -7.69 -13.05 -8.69
N ILE A 39 -7.49 -12.27 -7.63
CA ILE A 39 -6.82 -10.96 -7.70
C ILE A 39 -5.36 -11.05 -7.24
N LEU A 40 -4.99 -12.12 -6.54
CA LEU A 40 -3.63 -12.37 -6.08
C LEU A 40 -2.59 -12.30 -7.21
N PRO A 41 -2.81 -12.88 -8.41
CA PRO A 41 -1.85 -12.74 -9.51
C PRO A 41 -1.63 -11.29 -9.94
N LEU A 42 -2.70 -10.48 -9.95
CA LEU A 42 -2.59 -9.05 -10.25
C LEU A 42 -1.82 -8.31 -9.16
N SER A 43 -2.09 -8.63 -7.89
CA SER A 43 -1.39 -8.05 -6.73
C SER A 43 0.11 -8.34 -6.79
N ILE A 44 0.48 -9.59 -7.09
CA ILE A 44 1.88 -9.99 -7.29
C ILE A 44 2.48 -9.26 -8.50
N ALA A 45 1.75 -9.15 -9.61
CA ALA A 45 2.23 -8.44 -10.79
C ALA A 45 2.51 -6.96 -10.52
N ILE A 46 1.68 -6.28 -9.71
CA ILE A 46 1.92 -4.88 -9.31
C ILE A 46 3.19 -4.77 -8.46
N ILE A 47 3.37 -5.67 -7.49
CA ILE A 47 4.56 -5.68 -6.64
C ILE A 47 5.83 -5.92 -7.49
N VAL A 48 5.81 -6.90 -8.40
CA VAL A 48 6.93 -7.18 -9.32
C VAL A 48 7.18 -5.98 -10.23
N PHE A 49 6.12 -5.35 -10.75
CA PHE A 49 6.22 -4.15 -11.57
C PHE A 49 6.90 -2.98 -10.84
N GLY A 50 6.57 -2.75 -9.56
CA GLY A 50 7.25 -1.75 -8.75
C GLY A 50 8.73 -2.05 -8.53
N GLY A 51 9.07 -3.31 -8.20
CA GLY A 51 10.45 -3.73 -8.00
C GLY A 51 11.31 -3.61 -9.26
N LEU A 52 10.77 -3.99 -10.42
CA LEU A 52 11.42 -3.77 -11.72
C LEU A 52 11.60 -2.29 -12.01
N GLY A 53 10.63 -1.46 -11.66
CA GLY A 53 10.72 0.00 -11.82
C GLY A 53 11.91 0.56 -11.04
N CYS A 54 12.03 0.19 -9.76
CA CYS A 54 13.15 0.59 -8.91
C CYS A 54 14.49 0.19 -9.50
N ALA A 55 14.58 -1.06 -9.97
CA ALA A 55 15.81 -1.64 -10.49
C ALA A 55 16.23 -1.01 -11.84
N ILE A 56 15.28 -0.67 -12.71
CA ILE A 56 15.56 -0.02 -14.00
C ILE A 56 15.99 1.44 -13.80
N THR A 57 15.36 2.16 -12.87
CA THR A 57 15.64 3.60 -12.67
C THR A 57 16.67 3.88 -11.57
N SER A 58 17.27 2.83 -10.99
CA SER A 58 18.27 2.93 -9.91
C SER A 58 17.77 3.76 -8.71
N LEU A 59 16.47 3.66 -8.41
CA LEU A 59 15.86 4.26 -7.24
C LEU A 59 15.87 3.27 -6.08
N GLU A 60 16.40 3.68 -4.94
CA GLU A 60 16.33 2.91 -3.69
C GLU A 60 14.95 3.12 -3.07
N PRO A 61 14.09 2.08 -2.99
CA PRO A 61 12.82 2.18 -2.29
C PRO A 61 13.03 2.06 -0.77
N PHE A 62 12.25 2.80 0.00
CA PHE A 62 12.21 2.69 1.44
C PHE A 62 10.78 2.95 1.96
N LEU A 63 9.97 1.90 1.93
CA LEU A 63 8.54 1.89 2.21
C LEU A 63 7.78 2.94 1.38
N PHE A 64 7.45 4.09 1.97
CA PHE A 64 6.70 5.14 1.29
C PHE A 64 7.61 6.10 0.50
N PHE A 65 8.93 6.01 0.64
CA PHE A 65 9.89 6.94 0.06
C PHE A 65 10.77 6.28 -1.01
N TYR A 66 11.35 7.12 -1.86
CA TYR A 66 12.32 6.72 -2.88
C TYR A 66 13.53 7.65 -2.80
N PHE A 67 14.72 7.12 -3.05
CA PHE A 67 15.96 7.88 -3.07
C PHE A 67 16.71 7.72 -4.39
N PRO A 68 17.20 8.81 -4.99
CA PRO A 68 17.94 8.77 -6.24
C PRO A 68 19.39 8.34 -6.02
N PHE A 69 20.06 7.93 -7.10
CA PHE A 69 21.49 7.62 -7.13
C PHE A 69 21.88 6.42 -6.25
N SER A 70 21.11 5.34 -6.32
CA SER A 70 21.49 4.11 -5.65
C SER A 70 22.73 3.47 -6.28
N THR A 71 23.61 2.92 -5.45
CA THR A 71 24.78 2.13 -5.87
C THR A 71 24.53 0.62 -5.80
N TYR A 72 23.31 0.22 -5.42
CA TYR A 72 22.95 -1.20 -5.33
C TYR A 72 22.72 -1.82 -6.71
N GLU A 73 23.01 -3.11 -6.80
CA GLU A 73 22.77 -3.93 -7.99
C GLU A 73 21.27 -4.06 -8.29
N PHE A 74 20.96 -4.36 -9.55
CA PHE A 74 19.60 -4.51 -10.05
C PHE A 74 18.76 -5.48 -9.19
N GLU A 75 19.30 -6.67 -8.88
CA GLU A 75 18.57 -7.68 -8.10
C GLU A 75 18.27 -7.20 -6.67
N LYS A 76 19.19 -6.43 -6.07
CA LYS A 76 19.02 -5.90 -4.72
C LYS A 76 17.93 -4.84 -4.66
N LEU A 77 17.89 -3.94 -5.63
CA LEU A 77 16.83 -2.91 -5.71
C LEU A 77 15.46 -3.53 -5.89
N ALA A 78 15.33 -4.51 -6.79
CA ALA A 78 14.09 -5.25 -6.95
C ALA A 78 13.70 -5.98 -5.66
N ALA A 79 14.66 -6.62 -4.99
CA ALA A 79 14.43 -7.34 -3.74
C ALA A 79 14.01 -6.41 -2.58
N PHE A 80 14.60 -5.22 -2.46
CA PHE A 80 14.21 -4.24 -1.44
C PHE A 80 12.74 -3.86 -1.54
N TYR A 81 12.25 -3.62 -2.76
CA TYR A 81 10.83 -3.36 -2.99
C TYR A 81 9.95 -4.55 -2.56
N LEU A 82 10.33 -5.79 -2.86
CA LEU A 82 9.56 -6.95 -2.39
C LEU A 82 9.54 -7.04 -0.86
N VAL A 83 10.70 -6.89 -0.24
CA VAL A 83 10.89 -7.06 1.20
C VAL A 83 10.16 -5.98 1.98
N GLU A 84 10.14 -4.73 1.54
CA GLU A 84 9.43 -3.64 2.24
C GLU A 84 7.92 -3.87 2.27
N TRP A 85 7.31 -4.35 1.17
CA TRP A 85 5.86 -4.60 1.13
C TRP A 85 5.46 -5.82 1.95
N ILE A 86 6.30 -6.87 1.95
CA ILE A 86 6.11 -8.03 2.84
C ILE A 86 6.28 -7.59 4.30
N SER A 87 7.26 -6.74 4.59
CA SER A 87 7.48 -6.22 5.95
C SER A 87 6.31 -5.35 6.39
N LEU A 88 5.78 -4.49 5.51
CA LEU A 88 4.62 -3.67 5.79
C LEU A 88 3.36 -4.52 6.04
N PHE A 89 3.18 -5.62 5.28
CA PHE A 89 2.13 -6.60 5.52
C PHE A 89 2.23 -7.18 6.94
N LEU A 90 3.38 -7.75 7.29
CA LEU A 90 3.61 -8.38 8.59
C LEU A 90 3.46 -7.37 9.73
N PHE A 91 4.01 -6.18 9.57
CA PHE A 91 3.91 -5.10 10.54
C PHE A 91 2.45 -4.65 10.76
N SER A 92 1.71 -4.40 9.68
CA SER A 92 0.33 -3.94 9.77
C SER A 92 -0.59 -5.03 10.33
N ASP A 93 -0.35 -6.29 9.99
CA ASP A 93 -1.08 -7.42 10.55
C ASP A 93 -0.81 -7.60 12.05
N LEU A 94 0.46 -7.48 12.44
CA LEU A 94 0.85 -7.49 13.85
C LEU A 94 0.16 -6.36 14.63
N LEU A 95 0.13 -5.14 14.09
CA LEU A 95 -0.59 -4.03 14.73
C LEU A 95 -2.11 -4.27 14.80
N ALA A 96 -2.71 -4.83 13.74
CA ALA A 96 -4.13 -5.19 13.74
C ALA A 96 -4.45 -6.22 14.85
N TYR A 97 -3.55 -7.18 15.06
CA TYR A 97 -3.64 -8.12 16.16
C TYR A 97 -3.41 -7.48 17.54
N LEU A 98 -2.33 -6.71 17.72
CA LEU A 98 -1.97 -6.14 19.02
C LEU A 98 -2.99 -5.11 19.52
N ILE A 99 -3.44 -4.20 18.63
CA ILE A 99 -4.30 -3.07 18.99
C ILE A 99 -5.77 -3.49 19.02
N TYR A 100 -6.21 -4.28 18.02
CA TYR A 100 -7.63 -4.58 17.82
C TYR A 100 -7.99 -6.06 17.98
N ARG A 101 -7.03 -6.93 18.30
CA ARG A 101 -7.22 -8.40 18.43
C ARG A 101 -7.86 -9.03 17.20
N ARG A 102 -7.61 -8.45 16.02
CA ARG A 102 -8.21 -8.93 14.78
C ARG A 102 -7.33 -10.02 14.16
N VAL A 103 -7.94 -11.16 13.88
CA VAL A 103 -7.32 -12.35 13.27
C VAL A 103 -8.16 -12.76 12.07
N GLY A 104 -7.54 -13.38 11.06
CA GLY A 104 -8.18 -13.83 9.83
C GLY A 104 -8.04 -12.81 8.70
N GLY A 105 -8.32 -13.24 7.47
CA GLY A 105 -8.29 -12.39 6.28
C GLY A 105 -6.88 -12.03 5.81
N GLU A 106 -5.87 -12.81 6.20
CA GLU A 106 -4.44 -12.59 5.88
C GLU A 106 -4.23 -12.56 4.36
N LEU A 107 -4.74 -13.56 3.64
CA LEU A 107 -4.61 -13.65 2.19
C LEU A 107 -5.31 -12.50 1.47
N GLN A 108 -6.50 -12.10 1.96
CA GLN A 108 -7.24 -10.97 1.41
C GLN A 108 -6.51 -9.65 1.68
N PHE A 109 -5.99 -9.47 2.90
CA PHE A 109 -5.20 -8.30 3.25
C PHE A 109 -3.93 -8.20 2.41
N PHE A 110 -3.17 -9.29 2.26
CA PHE A 110 -1.99 -9.33 1.40
C PHE A 110 -2.33 -8.97 -0.05
N THR A 111 -3.41 -9.55 -0.58
CA THR A 111 -3.89 -9.25 -1.93
C THR A 111 -4.25 -7.77 -2.09
N CYS A 112 -5.01 -7.20 -1.15
CA CYS A 112 -5.35 -5.79 -1.14
C CYS A 112 -4.12 -4.89 -1.00
N LEU A 113 -3.14 -5.28 -0.18
CA LEU A 113 -1.92 -4.52 0.03
C LEU A 113 -1.09 -4.41 -1.25
N GLY A 114 -0.88 -5.51 -1.98
CA GLY A 114 -0.16 -5.42 -3.25
C GLY A 114 -0.91 -4.59 -4.29
N VAL A 115 -2.25 -4.60 -4.29
CA VAL A 115 -3.02 -3.64 -5.12
C VAL A 115 -2.83 -2.20 -4.63
N ALA A 116 -2.79 -1.97 -3.31
CA ALA A 116 -2.57 -0.66 -2.72
C ALA A 116 -1.17 -0.10 -3.01
N SER A 117 -0.18 -0.96 -3.30
CA SER A 117 1.17 -0.54 -3.69
C SER A 117 1.24 0.16 -5.06
N LEU A 118 0.17 0.06 -5.87
CA LEU A 118 0.15 0.55 -7.26
C LEU A 118 0.63 2.00 -7.44
N PRO A 119 0.19 3.00 -6.66
CA PRO A 119 0.63 4.37 -6.88
C PRO A 119 2.15 4.53 -6.70
N LEU A 120 2.73 3.87 -5.69
CA LEU A 120 4.17 3.87 -5.49
C LEU A 120 4.88 2.99 -6.53
N ALA A 121 4.32 1.86 -6.96
CA ALA A 121 4.89 1.01 -8.01
C ALA A 121 5.06 1.76 -9.35
N VAL A 122 4.17 2.72 -9.63
CA VAL A 122 4.24 3.57 -10.83
C VAL A 122 5.32 4.66 -10.72
N PHE A 123 5.64 5.12 -9.50
CA PHE A 123 6.54 6.27 -9.29
C PHE A 123 7.91 6.14 -9.99
N PRO A 124 8.64 5.02 -9.91
CA PRO A 124 9.93 4.88 -10.58
C PRO A 124 9.86 5.21 -12.08
N TYR A 125 8.83 4.75 -12.77
CA TYR A 125 8.64 5.00 -14.19
C TYR A 125 8.37 6.46 -14.52
N LEU A 126 7.78 7.22 -13.59
CA LEU A 126 7.55 8.66 -13.78
C LEU A 126 8.87 9.45 -13.82
N THR A 127 9.90 8.97 -13.12
CA THR A 127 11.24 9.58 -13.11
C THR A 127 12.00 9.42 -14.43
N VAL A 128 11.53 8.54 -15.33
CA VAL A 128 12.05 8.44 -16.71
C VAL A 128 11.62 9.65 -17.54
N PHE A 129 10.44 10.23 -17.25
CA PHE A 129 9.85 11.33 -18.01
C PHE A 129 10.05 12.69 -17.36
N LEU A 130 10.30 12.71 -16.05
CA LEU A 130 10.39 13.92 -15.23
C LEU A 130 11.70 13.93 -14.43
N SER A 131 12.29 15.11 -14.24
CA SER A 131 13.42 15.24 -13.31
C SER A 131 12.99 14.89 -11.88
N TYR A 132 13.91 14.34 -11.10
CA TYR A 132 13.64 13.92 -9.73
C TYR A 132 13.10 15.08 -8.85
N ASP A 133 13.60 16.30 -9.05
CA ASP A 133 13.17 17.49 -8.30
C ASP A 133 11.70 17.86 -8.51
N ILE A 134 11.13 17.52 -9.67
CA ILE A 134 9.71 17.72 -9.96
C ILE A 134 8.93 16.49 -9.50
N ALA A 135 9.46 15.29 -9.79
CA ALA A 135 8.84 14.03 -9.41
C ALA A 135 8.62 13.91 -7.90
N ARG A 136 9.51 14.46 -7.05
CA ARG A 136 9.35 14.44 -5.59
C ARG A 136 8.04 15.09 -5.09
N TYR A 137 7.53 16.12 -5.78
CA TYR A 137 6.25 16.73 -5.40
C TYR A 137 5.08 15.80 -5.75
N LEU A 138 5.20 15.09 -6.86
CA LEU A 138 4.22 14.06 -7.24
C LEU A 138 4.30 12.85 -6.32
N LEU A 139 5.49 12.50 -5.82
CA LEU A 139 5.66 11.45 -4.82
C LEU A 139 4.80 11.71 -3.58
N LEU A 140 4.74 12.95 -3.09
CA LEU A 140 3.88 13.29 -1.93
C LEU A 140 2.40 12.95 -2.19
N VAL A 141 1.91 13.24 -3.39
CA VAL A 141 0.53 12.91 -3.78
C VAL A 141 0.34 11.39 -3.83
N LEU A 142 1.30 10.65 -4.41
CA LEU A 142 1.26 9.19 -4.49
C LEU A 142 1.39 8.52 -3.13
N GLN A 143 2.17 9.08 -2.20
CA GLN A 143 2.29 8.64 -0.82
C GLN A 143 0.97 8.76 -0.07
N ILE A 144 0.33 9.95 -0.14
CA ILE A 144 -0.98 10.17 0.47
C ILE A 144 -1.99 9.18 -0.12
N TRP A 145 -1.99 9.01 -1.44
CA TRP A 145 -2.89 8.07 -2.09
C TRP A 145 -2.67 6.63 -1.63
N THR A 146 -1.41 6.21 -1.51
CA THR A 146 -1.03 4.88 -1.02
C THR A 146 -1.44 4.67 0.43
N LEU A 147 -1.34 5.68 1.29
CA LEU A 147 -1.82 5.61 2.68
C LEU A 147 -3.33 5.43 2.77
N LEU A 148 -4.08 6.12 1.90
CA LEU A 148 -5.53 5.94 1.79
C LEU A 148 -5.88 4.52 1.32
N LEU A 149 -5.14 4.01 0.32
CA LEU A 149 -5.32 2.65 -0.16
C LEU A 149 -4.90 1.59 0.87
N LEU A 150 -3.87 1.82 1.67
CA LEU A 150 -3.46 0.95 2.79
C LEU A 150 -4.57 0.90 3.85
N SER A 151 -5.14 2.04 4.19
CA SER A 151 -6.27 2.14 5.14
C SER A 151 -7.49 1.37 4.61
N ALA A 152 -7.76 1.47 3.31
CA ALA A 152 -8.80 0.67 2.66
C ALA A 152 -8.45 -0.83 2.65
N ALA A 153 -7.20 -1.20 2.33
CA ALA A 153 -6.74 -2.59 2.30
C ALA A 153 -6.89 -3.28 3.66
N LEU A 154 -6.55 -2.58 4.75
CA LEU A 154 -6.80 -3.05 6.12
C LEU A 154 -8.29 -3.18 6.42
N SER A 155 -9.11 -2.23 5.95
CA SER A 155 -10.55 -2.26 6.19
C SER A 155 -11.23 -3.43 5.45
N PHE A 156 -10.88 -3.66 4.18
CA PHE A 156 -11.43 -4.75 3.38
C PHE A 156 -10.82 -6.11 3.73
N GLY A 157 -9.50 -6.18 3.96
CA GLY A 157 -8.78 -7.42 4.23
C GLY A 157 -8.98 -7.93 5.66
N LYS A 158 -8.85 -7.04 6.65
CA LYS A 158 -8.99 -7.40 8.07
C LYS A 158 -10.40 -7.12 8.60
N GLY A 159 -11.27 -6.44 7.87
CA GLY A 159 -12.63 -6.09 8.36
C GLY A 159 -12.63 -5.04 9.46
N LEU A 160 -11.58 -4.21 9.52
CA LEU A 160 -11.49 -3.09 10.46
C LEU A 160 -12.33 -1.90 9.94
N ARG A 161 -12.90 -1.11 10.86
CA ARG A 161 -13.48 0.19 10.48
C ARG A 161 -12.38 1.10 9.95
N LEU A 162 -12.71 1.95 8.98
CA LEU A 162 -11.74 2.83 8.31
C LEU A 162 -10.94 3.69 9.29
N ASP A 163 -11.59 4.23 10.32
CA ASP A 163 -10.93 5.04 11.35
C ASP A 163 -9.81 4.28 12.07
N LYS A 164 -10.03 2.99 12.36
CA LYS A 164 -9.04 2.10 13.00
C LYS A 164 -7.91 1.74 12.04
N SER A 165 -8.25 1.47 10.78
CA SER A 165 -7.28 1.18 9.73
C SER A 165 -6.35 2.38 9.44
N LEU A 166 -6.90 3.59 9.53
CA LEU A 166 -6.16 4.83 9.36
C LEU A 166 -5.12 5.01 10.48
N VAL A 167 -5.44 4.66 11.73
CA VAL A 167 -4.47 4.68 12.84
C VAL A 167 -3.27 3.78 12.56
N ILE A 168 -3.49 2.56 12.08
CA ILE A 168 -2.40 1.63 11.72
C ILE A 168 -1.56 2.20 10.57
N SER A 169 -2.22 2.71 9.53
CA SER A 169 -1.53 3.27 8.35
C SER A 169 -0.70 4.51 8.71
N LEU A 170 -1.22 5.41 9.55
CA LEU A 170 -0.50 6.56 10.07
C LEU A 170 0.68 6.14 10.96
N THR A 171 0.51 5.09 11.76
CA THR A 171 1.61 4.53 12.57
C THR A 171 2.73 4.01 11.68
N ALA A 172 2.40 3.34 10.58
CA ALA A 172 3.39 2.83 9.63
C ALA A 172 4.22 3.96 8.98
N ILE A 173 3.57 5.01 8.45
CA ILE A 173 4.31 6.15 7.88
C ILE A 173 5.10 6.93 8.95
N TYR A 174 4.56 7.08 10.16
CA TYR A 174 5.26 7.77 11.23
C TYR A 174 6.56 7.04 11.60
N LEU A 175 6.50 5.73 11.78
CA LEU A 175 7.71 4.93 12.03
C LEU A 175 8.66 4.96 10.83
N ASN A 176 8.14 4.91 9.61
CA ASN A 176 8.97 5.04 8.42
C ASN A 176 9.77 6.35 8.42
N VAL A 177 9.13 7.48 8.75
CA VAL A 177 9.78 8.78 8.90
C VAL A 177 10.82 8.78 10.03
N VAL A 178 10.47 8.25 11.20
CA VAL A 178 11.40 8.17 12.35
C VAL A 178 12.66 7.39 11.97
N ILE A 179 12.50 6.24 11.31
CA ILE A 179 13.64 5.41 10.87
C ILE A 179 14.54 6.19 9.89
N LEU A 180 13.94 6.90 8.92
CA LEU A 180 14.70 7.71 7.97
C LEU A 180 15.48 8.85 8.65
N VAL A 181 14.88 9.51 9.65
CA VAL A 181 15.55 10.53 10.45
C VAL A 181 16.72 9.93 11.23
N LEU A 182 16.54 8.77 11.86
CA LEU A 182 17.59 8.09 12.62
C LEU A 182 18.76 7.63 11.75
N ILE A 183 18.49 7.22 10.51
CA ILE A 183 19.53 6.83 9.53
C ILE A 183 20.17 8.06 8.87
N GLY A 184 19.63 9.27 9.07
CA GLY A 184 20.13 10.50 8.45
C GLY A 184 19.83 10.60 6.95
N LYS A 185 18.83 9.87 6.46
CA LYS A 185 18.37 9.85 5.06
C LYS A 185 17.04 10.59 4.86
N PHE A 186 16.58 11.37 5.83
CA PHE A 186 15.32 12.10 5.69
C PHE A 186 15.45 13.23 4.64
N PRO A 187 14.60 13.27 3.59
CA PRO A 187 14.68 14.24 2.50
C PRO A 187 14.23 15.66 2.89
#